data_AF-A0A7E4VNI1-F1
#
_entry.id   AF-A0A7E4VNI1-F1
#
_cell.length_a   1.000
_cell.length_b   1.000
_cell.length_c   1.000
_cell.angle_alpha   90.00
_cell.angle_beta   90.00
_cell.angle_gamma   90.00
#
_symmetry.space_group_name_H-M   'P 1'
#
loop_
_entity.id
_entity.type
_entity.pdbx_description
1 polymer ?
#
loop_
_entity_poly.entity_id
_entity_poly.type
_entity_poly.pdbx_seq_one_letter_code
_entity_poly.pdbx_strand_id
1 'polypeptide(L)'
;MRLQIVPVPKLSQRLLWDQFRSMRYPPGYFARDDLSQKHSPLDWTADHPHTTFKALYDHLRSQDYFIEVLGEPITCLVEFDPTALSRYGAYLVVDPEEEYFPAELNLLEKAARTHGLSIIAFADWFNATLIEKIQFFDENTRQYWMPETGGCNIPALNELLQRFGFAFGDIIVDGHVENIGGNVLQVRSGSALIAAPYGAILGYGKLKDQGAELVSASPNVVTSAPVLGLNAITGSQGDGIIAVFGDSSCLETPNSGCFAHLDQMLASAESGVVLPGLLEGLVSSDLPVHSTLPKRVVKSNFAKYSQVVSGFDKASNPLFREIPKCRPWKKSPTTLIKNVTFPADMFPERHSLDVIEIERILGPRLLSDFDSLLDKNAAGLPQEYDVGVDEFEIPTAFYYCFWVFVVIIMLTGAFTARPRFAQVVVTKTLRAVLKMFNRV
;
A
#
# COMPACT_ATOMS: atom_id res chain seq x y z
N MET A 1 24.22 -18.64 16.74
CA MET A 1 23.26 -18.49 15.63
C MET A 1 23.81 -19.25 14.43
N ARG A 2 23.12 -20.29 13.94
CA ARG A 2 23.53 -20.98 12.69
C ARG A 2 22.73 -20.36 11.56
N LEU A 3 23.41 -19.64 10.67
CA LEU A 3 22.77 -19.10 9.46
C LEU A 3 22.65 -20.24 8.44
N GLN A 4 21.45 -20.54 7.96
CA GLN A 4 21.27 -21.47 6.86
C GLN A 4 21.61 -20.74 5.55
N ILE A 5 22.70 -21.16 4.90
CA ILE A 5 23.06 -20.67 3.57
C ILE A 5 22.29 -21.53 2.56
N VAL A 6 21.29 -20.93 1.94
CA VAL A 6 20.53 -21.56 0.85
C VAL A 6 21.26 -21.38 -0.49
N PRO A 7 21.12 -22.31 -1.45
CA PRO A 7 21.62 -22.10 -2.80
C PRO A 7 20.93 -20.90 -3.45
N VAL A 8 21.55 -20.33 -4.47
CA VAL A 8 20.94 -19.23 -5.21
C VAL A 8 19.63 -19.73 -5.85
N PRO A 9 18.47 -19.08 -5.58
CA PRO A 9 17.17 -19.53 -6.07
C PRO A 9 17.10 -19.59 -7.60
N LYS A 10 16.14 -20.31 -8.18
CA LYS A 10 15.92 -20.26 -9.64
C LYS A 10 15.43 -18.86 -10.05
N LEU A 11 15.62 -18.51 -11.33
CA LEU A 11 15.21 -17.20 -11.86
C LEU A 11 13.70 -16.95 -11.65
N SER A 12 12.87 -17.94 -11.94
CA SER A 12 11.41 -17.89 -11.78
C SER A 12 10.95 -17.65 -10.34
N GLN A 13 11.80 -17.95 -9.36
CA GLN A 13 11.48 -17.79 -7.93
C GLN A 13 11.91 -16.42 -7.38
N ARG A 14 12.58 -15.58 -8.17
CA ARG A 14 13.13 -14.29 -7.70
C ARG A 14 12.22 -13.16 -8.15
N LEU A 15 11.64 -12.48 -7.17
CA LEU A 15 10.70 -11.38 -7.36
C LEU A 15 11.37 -10.08 -6.94
N LEU A 16 11.30 -9.06 -7.80
CA LEU A 16 11.72 -7.70 -7.48
C LEU A 16 10.47 -6.90 -7.15
N TRP A 17 10.27 -6.56 -5.88
CA TRP A 17 9.18 -5.70 -5.43
C TRP A 17 9.60 -4.23 -5.51
N ASP A 18 8.85 -3.40 -6.22
CA ASP A 18 9.13 -1.97 -6.29
C ASP A 18 8.55 -1.21 -5.10
N GLN A 19 9.40 -0.88 -4.13
CA GLN A 19 9.02 -0.06 -2.98
C GLN A 19 9.35 1.42 -3.20
N PHE A 20 10.22 1.75 -4.16
CA PHE A 20 10.57 3.13 -4.47
C PHE A 20 9.37 3.90 -5.02
N ARG A 21 8.38 3.18 -5.57
CA ARG A 21 7.17 3.74 -6.18
C ARG A 21 6.01 3.99 -5.22
N SER A 22 6.09 3.54 -3.98
CA SER A 22 5.10 3.85 -2.95
C SER A 22 5.56 5.06 -2.14
N MET A 23 4.65 5.97 -1.78
CA MET A 23 5.04 7.14 -1.01
C MET A 23 5.31 6.78 0.45
N ARG A 24 6.33 7.41 1.04
CA ARG A 24 6.77 7.08 2.40
C ARG A 24 5.96 7.84 3.44
N TYR A 25 5.09 7.15 4.18
CA TYR A 25 4.35 7.77 5.29
C TYR A 25 5.26 8.33 6.41
N PRO A 26 4.98 9.53 6.97
CA PRO A 26 4.04 10.56 6.52
C PRO A 26 4.72 11.65 5.67
N PRO A 27 4.34 11.86 4.39
CA PRO A 27 4.73 13.06 3.68
C PRO A 27 3.56 14.04 3.48
N GLY A 28 2.33 13.56 3.21
CA GLY A 28 1.16 14.37 2.88
C GLY A 28 -0.16 13.61 3.06
N TYR A 29 -1.25 14.14 2.50
CA TYR A 29 -2.55 13.46 2.51
C TYR A 29 -2.61 12.44 1.37
N PHE A 30 -2.65 11.15 1.70
CA PHE A 30 -2.99 10.07 0.78
C PHE A 30 -4.33 9.49 1.19
N ALA A 31 -5.24 9.37 0.23
CA ALA A 31 -6.57 8.85 0.48
C ALA A 31 -6.53 7.32 0.57
N ARG A 32 -7.51 6.71 1.23
CA ARG A 32 -7.65 5.25 1.24
C ARG A 32 -7.87 4.69 -0.16
N ASP A 33 -7.37 3.48 -0.37
CA ASP A 33 -7.64 2.71 -1.58
C ASP A 33 -9.11 2.31 -1.64
N ASP A 34 -9.67 1.84 -0.53
CA ASP A 34 -11.10 1.53 -0.44
C ASP A 34 -11.95 2.77 -0.09
N LEU A 35 -12.51 3.41 -1.12
CA LEU A 35 -13.40 4.57 -1.01
C LEU A 35 -14.73 4.29 -0.29
N SER A 36 -15.07 3.02 -0.03
CA SER A 36 -16.24 2.69 0.78
C SER A 36 -16.03 3.02 2.27
N GLN A 37 -14.77 3.11 2.71
CA GLN A 37 -14.39 3.35 4.11
C GLN A 37 -14.37 4.85 4.45
N LYS A 38 -15.51 5.37 4.89
CA LYS A 38 -15.70 6.81 5.15
C LYS A 38 -15.18 7.30 6.51
N HIS A 39 -14.81 6.40 7.42
CA HIS A 39 -14.51 6.74 8.82
C HIS A 39 -13.07 7.22 9.05
N SER A 40 -12.14 6.87 8.16
CA SER A 40 -10.74 7.32 8.23
C SER A 40 -10.27 7.64 6.81
N PRO A 41 -10.08 8.92 6.48
CA PRO A 41 -9.79 9.33 5.11
C PRO A 41 -8.34 9.01 4.68
N LEU A 42 -7.45 8.73 5.64
CA LEU A 42 -6.00 8.64 5.44
C LEU A 42 -5.54 7.19 5.31
N ASP A 43 -4.72 6.92 4.29
CA ASP A 43 -3.83 5.77 4.33
C ASP A 43 -2.56 6.08 5.13
N TRP A 44 -2.23 5.18 6.05
CA TRP A 44 -1.16 5.31 7.04
C TRP A 44 -0.24 4.09 7.04
N THR A 45 -0.51 3.11 6.15
CA THR A 45 0.11 1.79 6.22
C THR A 45 1.36 1.65 5.34
N ALA A 46 1.63 2.65 4.49
CA ALA A 46 2.85 2.83 3.70
C ALA A 46 3.19 1.69 2.73
N ASP A 47 2.17 0.92 2.35
CA ASP A 47 2.11 -0.01 1.20
C ASP A 47 3.31 -0.95 1.08
N HIS A 48 3.85 -1.34 2.24
CA HIS A 48 5.08 -2.11 2.33
C HIS A 48 4.77 -3.61 2.46
N PRO A 49 5.57 -4.49 1.83
CA PRO A 49 5.55 -5.94 2.03
C PRO A 49 5.59 -6.44 3.47
N HIS A 50 6.07 -5.62 4.40
CA HIS A 50 6.27 -6.01 5.80
C HIS A 50 5.26 -5.34 6.73
N THR A 51 4.38 -4.48 6.21
CA THR A 51 3.27 -3.83 6.94
C THR A 51 1.94 -4.24 6.28
N THR A 52 1.46 -3.47 5.30
CA THR A 52 0.18 -3.63 4.59
C THR A 52 0.09 -5.00 3.91
N PHE A 53 1.11 -5.37 3.15
CA PHE A 53 1.14 -6.60 2.38
C PHE A 53 1.84 -7.76 3.11
N LYS A 54 1.87 -7.73 4.44
CA LYS A 54 2.55 -8.77 5.25
C LYS A 54 1.98 -10.17 5.00
N ALA A 55 0.66 -10.28 4.87
CA ALA A 55 0.01 -11.56 4.57
C ALA A 55 0.42 -12.09 3.19
N LEU A 56 0.51 -11.21 2.20
CA LEU A 56 0.99 -11.55 0.87
C LEU A 56 2.46 -11.98 0.90
N TYR A 57 3.31 -11.24 1.61
CA TYR A 57 4.72 -11.59 1.77
C TYR A 57 4.88 -13.00 2.36
N ASP A 58 4.13 -13.32 3.43
CA ASP A 58 4.16 -14.64 4.04
C ASP A 58 3.68 -15.74 3.08
N HIS A 59 2.62 -15.48 2.33
CA HIS A 59 2.11 -16.38 1.30
C HIS A 59 3.18 -16.67 0.24
N LEU A 60 3.76 -15.65 -0.37
CA LEU A 60 4.81 -15.80 -1.39
C LEU A 60 6.04 -16.52 -0.84
N ARG A 61 6.45 -16.23 0.41
CA ARG A 61 7.56 -16.94 1.07
C ARG A 61 7.24 -18.42 1.33
N SER A 62 5.97 -18.76 1.60
CA SER A 62 5.51 -20.14 1.75
C SER A 62 5.52 -20.94 0.44
N GLN A 63 5.47 -20.25 -0.70
CA GLN A 63 5.57 -20.81 -2.05
C GLN A 63 7.01 -20.81 -2.61
N ASP A 64 8.02 -20.68 -1.74
CA ASP A 64 9.45 -20.65 -2.10
C ASP A 64 9.88 -19.48 -3.01
N TYR A 65 9.10 -18.39 -3.08
CA TYR A 65 9.55 -17.16 -3.73
C TYR A 65 10.51 -16.38 -2.84
N PHE A 66 11.50 -15.74 -3.47
CA PHE A 66 12.47 -14.85 -2.84
C PHE A 66 12.19 -13.44 -3.31
N ILE A 67 11.82 -12.58 -2.37
CA ILE A 67 11.40 -11.20 -2.64
C ILE A 67 12.55 -10.28 -2.26
N GLU A 68 13.02 -9.49 -3.22
CA GLU A 68 13.91 -8.37 -2.99
C GLU A 68 13.12 -7.07 -3.08
N VAL A 69 13.22 -6.23 -2.04
CA VAL A 69 12.48 -4.97 -1.95
C VAL A 69 13.35 -3.84 -2.45
N LEU A 70 13.01 -3.28 -3.61
CA LEU A 70 13.73 -2.20 -4.26
C LEU A 70 13.30 -0.84 -3.68
N GLY A 71 14.08 -0.30 -2.75
CA GLY A 71 13.84 1.02 -2.14
C GLY A 71 14.59 2.20 -2.79
N GLU A 72 15.31 1.94 -3.89
CA GLU A 72 16.09 2.91 -4.67
C GLU A 72 15.64 2.86 -6.15
N PRO A 73 15.90 3.89 -6.97
CA PRO A 73 15.51 3.84 -8.38
C PRO A 73 16.23 2.70 -9.11
N ILE A 74 15.60 2.19 -10.16
CA ILE A 74 16.08 1.09 -11.00
C ILE A 74 17.43 1.45 -11.65
N THR A 75 17.68 2.74 -11.88
CA THR A 75 19.00 3.22 -12.33
C THR A 75 20.12 2.81 -11.39
N CYS A 76 19.89 2.77 -10.07
CA CYS A 76 20.88 2.35 -9.08
C CYS A 76 21.13 0.85 -9.09
N LEU A 77 20.10 0.06 -9.37
CA LEU A 77 20.23 -1.38 -9.52
C LEU A 77 21.16 -1.72 -10.69
N VAL A 78 21.08 -0.97 -11.81
CA VAL A 78 21.88 -1.23 -13.01
C VAL A 78 23.22 -0.49 -13.07
N GLU A 79 23.43 0.56 -12.26
CA GLU A 79 24.68 1.32 -12.24
C GLU A 79 25.88 0.43 -11.87
N PHE A 80 25.73 -0.39 -10.83
CA PHE A 80 26.79 -1.29 -10.35
C PHE A 80 26.84 -2.63 -11.10
N ASP A 81 25.72 -3.03 -11.68
CA ASP A 81 25.58 -4.28 -12.41
C ASP A 81 24.54 -4.13 -13.54
N PRO A 82 24.99 -3.92 -14.79
CA PRO A 82 24.10 -3.76 -15.94
C PRO A 82 23.17 -4.96 -16.21
N THR A 83 23.45 -6.12 -15.59
CA THR A 83 22.68 -7.36 -15.74
C THR A 83 21.77 -7.63 -14.54
N ALA A 84 21.68 -6.71 -13.57
CA ALA A 84 20.93 -6.95 -12.34
C ALA A 84 19.44 -7.27 -12.61
N LEU A 85 18.79 -6.58 -13.54
CA LEU A 85 17.39 -6.84 -13.90
C LEU A 85 17.16 -8.24 -14.49
N SER A 86 18.15 -8.82 -15.17
CA SER A 86 18.03 -10.17 -15.73
C SER A 86 18.16 -11.28 -14.67
N ARG A 87 18.33 -10.91 -13.39
CA ARG A 87 18.37 -11.86 -12.26
C ARG A 87 17.01 -12.10 -11.62
N TYR A 88 15.97 -11.40 -12.05
CA TYR A 88 14.61 -11.54 -11.54
C TYR A 88 13.71 -12.13 -12.62
N GLY A 89 12.78 -12.99 -12.21
CA GLY A 89 11.76 -13.54 -13.10
C GLY A 89 10.58 -12.58 -13.28
N ALA A 90 10.23 -11.84 -12.23
CA ALA A 90 9.15 -10.86 -12.26
C ALA A 90 9.51 -9.59 -11.48
N TYR A 91 9.04 -8.47 -12.01
CA TYR A 91 9.02 -7.17 -11.38
C TYR A 91 7.58 -6.86 -10.96
N LEU A 92 7.38 -6.73 -9.66
CA LEU A 92 6.10 -6.49 -9.02
C LEU A 92 5.95 -5.01 -8.70
N VAL A 93 4.90 -4.40 -9.25
CA VAL A 93 4.48 -3.03 -8.95
C VAL A 93 3.14 -3.13 -8.25
N VAL A 94 3.08 -2.78 -6.97
CA VAL A 94 1.86 -2.85 -6.18
C VAL A 94 1.64 -1.48 -5.57
N ASP A 95 0.49 -0.91 -5.86
CA ASP A 95 0.07 0.44 -5.47
C ASP A 95 1.15 1.53 -5.68
N PRO A 96 1.50 1.83 -6.94
CA PRO A 96 2.48 2.86 -7.25
C PRO A 96 1.87 4.27 -7.17
N GLU A 97 2.28 5.05 -6.18
CA GLU A 97 1.89 6.44 -5.99
C GLU A 97 2.90 7.45 -6.59
N GLU A 98 4.11 7.02 -6.92
CA GLU A 98 5.22 7.86 -7.40
C GLU A 98 5.39 7.83 -8.94
N GLU A 99 6.09 8.83 -9.47
CA GLU A 99 6.47 8.91 -10.88
C GLU A 99 7.65 7.98 -11.26
N TYR A 100 7.89 7.82 -12.56
CA TYR A 100 9.06 7.11 -13.10
C TYR A 100 10.03 8.07 -13.76
N PHE A 101 11.34 7.88 -13.57
CA PHE A 101 12.30 8.53 -14.45
C PHE A 101 12.21 7.93 -15.86
N PRO A 102 12.32 8.73 -16.94
CA PRO A 102 12.26 8.21 -18.31
C PRO A 102 13.32 7.14 -18.60
N ALA A 103 14.49 7.24 -17.95
CA ALA A 103 15.56 6.25 -18.04
C ALA A 103 15.13 4.87 -17.50
N GLU A 104 14.36 4.84 -16.42
CA GLU A 104 13.91 3.61 -15.77
C GLU A 104 12.89 2.87 -16.63
N LEU A 105 11.95 3.62 -17.22
CA LEU A 105 10.97 3.07 -18.15
C LEU A 105 11.66 2.37 -19.33
N ASN A 106 12.72 2.98 -19.88
CA ASN A 106 13.51 2.38 -20.95
C ASN A 106 14.27 1.12 -20.49
N LEU A 107 14.77 1.11 -19.25
CA LEU A 107 15.46 -0.05 -18.66
C LEU A 107 14.50 -1.23 -18.46
N LEU A 108 13.30 -0.98 -17.93
CA LEU A 108 12.26 -1.99 -17.73
C LEU A 108 11.78 -2.56 -19.06
N GLU A 109 11.45 -1.70 -20.03
CA GLU A 109 11.04 -2.14 -21.35
C GLU A 109 12.12 -3.00 -22.02
N LYS A 110 13.38 -2.55 -21.94
CA LYS A 110 14.51 -3.32 -22.47
C LYS A 110 14.60 -4.68 -21.77
N ALA A 111 14.60 -4.72 -20.44
CA ALA A 111 14.72 -5.97 -19.69
C ALA A 111 13.59 -6.96 -20.01
N ALA A 112 12.36 -6.48 -20.16
CA ALA A 112 11.22 -7.30 -20.56
C ALA A 112 11.38 -7.85 -21.98
N ARG A 113 11.73 -6.99 -22.96
CA ARG A 113 11.86 -7.37 -24.38
C ARG A 113 13.17 -8.11 -24.71
N THR A 114 14.19 -8.07 -23.85
CA THR A 114 15.44 -8.80 -24.08
C THR A 114 15.51 -10.08 -23.29
N HIS A 115 15.26 -10.04 -21.98
CA HIS A 115 15.51 -11.16 -21.07
C HIS A 115 14.24 -11.86 -20.59
N GLY A 116 13.05 -11.41 -21.00
CA GLY A 116 11.79 -11.99 -20.56
C GLY A 116 11.42 -11.62 -19.12
N LEU A 117 11.87 -10.47 -18.62
CA LEU A 117 11.40 -9.96 -17.32
C LEU A 117 9.88 -9.78 -17.38
N SER A 118 9.15 -10.49 -16.53
CA SER A 118 7.70 -10.33 -16.44
C SER A 118 7.35 -9.10 -15.60
N ILE A 119 6.30 -8.37 -16.00
CA ILE A 119 5.82 -7.17 -15.30
C ILE A 119 4.43 -7.47 -14.77
N ILE A 120 4.26 -7.40 -13.46
CA ILE A 120 2.97 -7.62 -12.81
C ILE A 120 2.63 -6.36 -12.03
N ALA A 121 1.54 -5.69 -12.39
CA ALA A 121 1.11 -4.44 -11.79
C ALA A 121 -0.28 -4.57 -11.15
N PHE A 122 -0.39 -4.16 -9.90
CA PHE A 122 -1.63 -3.94 -9.18
C PHE A 122 -1.75 -2.43 -8.94
N ALA A 123 -2.78 -1.83 -9.50
CA ALA A 123 -3.11 -0.42 -9.36
C ALA A 123 -4.26 -0.24 -8.36
N ASP A 124 -4.68 1.00 -8.15
CA ASP A 124 -5.91 1.36 -7.44
C ASP A 124 -6.66 2.46 -8.19
N TRP A 125 -7.70 3.03 -7.59
CA TRP A 125 -8.45 4.12 -8.19
C TRP A 125 -7.60 5.37 -8.45
N PHE A 126 -7.96 6.08 -9.52
CA PHE A 126 -7.51 7.44 -9.77
C PHE A 126 -8.60 8.22 -10.46
N ASN A 127 -8.94 9.39 -9.94
CA ASN A 127 -9.80 10.34 -10.64
C ASN A 127 -9.52 11.76 -10.17
N ALA A 128 -8.99 12.61 -11.05
CA ALA A 128 -8.61 13.98 -10.72
C ALA A 128 -9.79 14.82 -10.18
N THR A 129 -11.01 14.59 -10.70
CA THR A 129 -12.20 15.31 -10.23
C THR A 129 -12.62 14.85 -8.84
N LEU A 130 -12.54 13.55 -8.55
CA LEU A 130 -12.85 13.02 -7.23
C LEU A 130 -11.83 13.47 -6.19
N ILE A 131 -10.53 13.44 -6.52
CA ILE A 131 -9.45 13.93 -5.66
C ILE A 131 -9.71 15.38 -5.21
N GLU A 132 -10.14 16.25 -6.15
CA GLU A 132 -10.50 17.63 -5.80
C GLU A 132 -11.74 17.74 -4.92
N LYS A 133 -12.66 16.77 -4.97
CA LYS A 133 -13.91 16.77 -4.18
C LYS A 133 -13.76 16.24 -2.77
N ILE A 134 -12.87 15.26 -2.55
CA ILE A 134 -12.67 14.65 -1.22
C ILE A 134 -11.72 15.45 -0.33
N GLN A 135 -11.28 16.63 -0.77
CA GLN A 135 -10.55 17.56 0.08
C GLN A 135 -11.41 17.94 1.30
N PHE A 136 -10.78 18.05 2.46
CA PHE A 136 -11.46 18.46 3.68
C PHE A 136 -10.69 19.56 4.39
N PHE A 137 -11.40 20.35 5.19
CA PHE A 137 -10.79 21.36 6.04
C PHE A 137 -10.38 20.70 7.36
N ASP A 138 -9.09 20.68 7.65
CA ASP A 138 -8.59 20.24 8.95
C ASP A 138 -8.63 21.42 9.93
N GLU A 139 -9.43 21.27 10.98
CA GLU A 139 -9.57 22.27 12.04
C GLU A 139 -8.26 22.49 12.83
N ASN A 140 -7.43 21.44 12.95
CA ASN A 140 -6.19 21.49 13.72
C ASN A 140 -5.12 22.34 13.02
N THR A 141 -4.88 22.10 11.73
CA THR A 141 -3.91 22.90 10.96
C THR A 141 -4.52 24.16 10.35
N ARG A 142 -5.85 24.31 10.38
CA ARG A 142 -6.61 25.38 9.70
C ARG A 142 -6.30 25.46 8.21
N GLN A 143 -6.08 24.32 7.58
CA GLN A 143 -5.74 24.20 6.17
C GLN A 143 -6.69 23.22 5.49
N TYR A 144 -6.89 23.43 4.18
CA TYR A 144 -7.52 22.42 3.35
C TYR A 144 -6.48 21.34 3.03
N TRP A 145 -6.80 20.11 3.39
CA TRP A 145 -6.04 18.93 3.01
C TRP A 145 -6.65 18.37 1.74
N MET A 146 -5.87 18.39 0.65
CA MET A 146 -6.20 17.77 -0.64
C MET A 146 -5.32 16.53 -0.79
N PRO A 147 -5.87 15.39 -1.26
CA PRO A 147 -5.05 14.22 -1.54
C PRO A 147 -3.97 14.55 -2.57
N GLU A 148 -2.77 14.03 -2.38
CA GLU A 148 -1.65 14.30 -3.27
C GLU A 148 -1.81 13.59 -4.63
N THR A 149 -2.40 12.39 -4.60
CA THR A 149 -2.79 11.56 -5.75
C THR A 149 -4.07 10.77 -5.42
N GLY A 150 -4.49 9.82 -6.29
CA GLY A 150 -5.55 8.85 -5.99
C GLY A 150 -5.07 7.78 -4.99
N GLY A 151 -5.67 6.59 -4.98
CA GLY A 151 -5.03 5.44 -4.33
C GLY A 151 -3.70 5.14 -5.03
N CYS A 152 -3.73 5.10 -6.35
CA CYS A 152 -2.54 4.92 -7.19
C CYS A 152 -2.30 6.13 -8.11
N ASN A 153 -1.04 6.41 -8.48
CA ASN A 153 -0.69 7.37 -9.54
C ASN A 153 -0.79 6.73 -10.93
N ILE A 154 -2.02 6.51 -11.38
CA ILE A 154 -2.29 5.91 -12.70
C ILE A 154 -1.65 6.66 -13.88
N PRO A 155 -1.65 8.01 -13.95
CA PRO A 155 -0.96 8.70 -15.03
C PRO A 155 0.52 8.31 -15.13
N ALA A 156 1.23 8.15 -14.01
CA ALA A 156 2.61 7.67 -13.99
C ALA A 156 2.73 6.19 -14.38
N LEU A 157 1.88 5.33 -13.80
CA LEU A 157 1.87 3.90 -14.12
C LEU A 157 1.60 3.65 -15.61
N ASN A 158 0.70 4.42 -16.23
CA ASN A 158 0.39 4.33 -17.64
C ASN A 158 1.60 4.66 -18.55
N GLU A 159 2.60 5.41 -18.10
CA GLU A 159 3.85 5.63 -18.87
C GLU A 159 4.67 4.33 -19.03
N LEU A 160 4.54 3.40 -18.07
CA LEU A 160 5.11 2.05 -18.15
C LEU A 160 4.20 1.15 -19.00
N LEU A 161 2.90 1.09 -18.67
CA LEU A 161 1.97 0.13 -19.27
C LEU A 161 1.76 0.36 -20.77
N GLN A 162 1.77 1.62 -21.23
CA GLN A 162 1.60 1.95 -22.64
C GLN A 162 2.70 1.38 -23.53
N ARG A 163 3.91 1.14 -22.99
CA ARG A 163 5.01 0.47 -23.72
C ARG A 163 4.68 -0.97 -24.11
N PHE A 164 3.67 -1.54 -23.46
CA PHE A 164 3.15 -2.88 -23.71
C PHE A 164 1.71 -2.86 -24.25
N GLY A 165 1.17 -1.67 -24.53
CA GLY A 165 -0.17 -1.47 -25.10
C GLY A 165 -1.32 -1.45 -24.09
N PHE A 166 -1.05 -1.43 -22.79
CA PHE A 166 -2.07 -1.33 -21.75
C PHE A 166 -2.19 0.09 -21.20
N ALA A 167 -3.39 0.47 -20.76
CA ALA A 167 -3.59 1.68 -19.96
C ALA A 167 -4.86 1.58 -19.12
N PHE A 168 -4.80 2.11 -17.89
CA PHE A 168 -5.95 2.33 -17.02
C PHE A 168 -6.58 3.70 -17.26
N GLY A 169 -7.90 3.77 -17.09
CA GLY A 169 -8.69 5.00 -17.17
C GLY A 169 -8.86 5.69 -15.81
N ASP A 170 -9.81 6.62 -15.75
CA ASP A 170 -10.21 7.36 -14.55
C ASP A 170 -11.58 6.94 -13.98
N ILE A 171 -12.17 5.88 -14.54
CA ILE A 171 -13.44 5.31 -14.06
C ILE A 171 -13.12 4.40 -12.88
N ILE A 172 -13.75 4.70 -11.75
CA ILE A 172 -13.58 3.97 -10.50
C ILE A 172 -14.70 2.94 -10.38
N VAL A 173 -14.30 1.68 -10.24
CA VAL A 173 -15.20 0.53 -10.30
C VAL A 173 -15.18 -0.29 -9.02
N ASP A 174 -16.35 -0.76 -8.60
CA ASP A 174 -16.53 -1.61 -7.43
C ASP A 174 -17.38 -2.84 -7.78
N GLY A 175 -17.00 -4.02 -7.27
CA GLY A 175 -17.72 -5.28 -7.49
C GLY A 175 -16.79 -6.47 -7.53
N HIS A 176 -17.02 -7.38 -8.48
CA HIS A 176 -16.23 -8.61 -8.59
C HIS A 176 -16.15 -9.12 -10.02
N VAL A 177 -15.08 -9.85 -10.29
CA VAL A 177 -14.92 -10.64 -11.52
C VAL A 177 -15.19 -12.10 -11.20
N GLU A 178 -16.13 -12.70 -11.92
CA GLU A 178 -16.56 -14.09 -11.71
C GLU A 178 -15.70 -15.05 -12.54
N ASN A 179 -15.42 -16.23 -11.97
CA ASN A 179 -14.86 -17.39 -12.66
C ASN A 179 -13.47 -17.20 -13.30
N ILE A 180 -12.59 -16.39 -12.71
CA ILE A 180 -11.19 -16.37 -13.17
C ILE A 180 -10.44 -17.52 -12.48
N GLY A 181 -10.01 -18.51 -13.27
CA GLY A 181 -9.32 -19.70 -12.75
C GLY A 181 -10.03 -20.38 -11.57
N GLY A 182 -11.36 -20.44 -11.63
CA GLY A 182 -12.23 -21.05 -10.61
C GLY A 182 -12.48 -20.21 -9.35
N ASN A 183 -11.95 -18.99 -9.26
CA ASN A 183 -12.10 -18.10 -8.09
C ASN A 183 -12.89 -16.82 -8.45
N VAL A 184 -13.38 -16.15 -7.41
CA VAL A 184 -13.95 -14.80 -7.52
C VAL A 184 -12.89 -13.80 -7.14
N LEU A 185 -12.66 -12.81 -8.00
CA LEU A 185 -11.73 -11.73 -7.78
C LEU A 185 -12.50 -10.49 -7.34
N GLN A 186 -12.32 -10.09 -6.08
CA GLN A 186 -12.94 -8.87 -5.56
C GLN A 186 -12.24 -7.62 -6.12
N VAL A 187 -13.02 -6.59 -6.42
CA VAL A 187 -12.53 -5.28 -6.87
C VAL A 187 -13.15 -4.23 -5.95
N ARG A 188 -12.33 -3.55 -5.14
CA ARG A 188 -12.78 -2.49 -4.23
C ARG A 188 -12.19 -1.17 -4.66
N SER A 189 -13.01 -0.30 -5.25
CA SER A 189 -12.54 1.01 -5.73
C SER A 189 -11.33 0.88 -6.66
N GLY A 190 -11.43 -0.01 -7.64
CA GLY A 190 -10.36 -0.23 -8.61
C GLY A 190 -10.50 0.65 -9.86
N SER A 191 -9.54 0.53 -10.77
CA SER A 191 -9.51 1.23 -12.05
C SER A 191 -9.74 0.30 -13.24
N ALA A 192 -10.58 0.72 -14.18
CA ALA A 192 -10.84 -0.03 -15.40
C ALA A 192 -9.77 0.20 -16.49
N LEU A 193 -9.48 -0.82 -17.28
CA LEU A 193 -8.64 -0.74 -18.47
C LEU A 193 -9.38 -0.03 -19.61
N ILE A 194 -8.64 0.82 -20.31
CA ILE A 194 -9.13 1.58 -21.45
C ILE A 194 -8.33 1.32 -22.73
N ALA A 195 -7.15 0.72 -22.61
CA ALA A 195 -6.33 0.29 -23.72
C ALA A 195 -5.73 -1.09 -23.42
N ALA A 196 -5.66 -1.93 -24.45
CA ALA A 196 -5.06 -3.25 -24.40
C ALA A 196 -4.57 -3.62 -25.82
N PRO A 197 -3.41 -4.28 -25.95
CA PRO A 197 -2.87 -4.65 -27.25
C PRO A 197 -3.70 -5.75 -27.92
N TYR A 198 -3.52 -5.92 -29.23
CA TYR A 198 -4.15 -7.01 -29.97
C TYR A 198 -3.76 -8.37 -29.42
N GLY A 199 -4.76 -9.23 -29.20
CA GLY A 199 -4.58 -10.56 -28.63
C GLY A 199 -4.41 -10.58 -27.11
N ALA A 200 -4.55 -9.43 -26.43
CA ALA A 200 -4.61 -9.40 -24.98
C ALA A 200 -5.78 -10.25 -24.45
N ILE A 201 -5.60 -10.77 -23.25
CA ILE A 201 -6.60 -11.54 -22.53
C ILE A 201 -7.12 -10.65 -21.39
N LEU A 202 -8.43 -10.41 -21.37
CA LEU A 202 -9.09 -9.44 -20.52
C LEU A 202 -10.11 -10.10 -19.60
N GLY A 203 -10.12 -9.67 -18.33
CA GLY A 203 -11.12 -10.07 -17.34
C GLY A 203 -12.14 -8.97 -17.13
N TYR A 204 -13.40 -9.26 -17.49
CA TYR A 204 -14.53 -8.34 -17.35
C TYR A 204 -15.33 -8.65 -16.09
N GLY A 205 -15.51 -7.64 -15.23
CA GLY A 205 -16.35 -7.75 -14.05
C GLY A 205 -17.75 -7.19 -14.28
N LYS A 206 -18.71 -7.63 -13.45
CA LYS A 206 -19.97 -6.91 -13.26
C LYS A 206 -19.73 -5.84 -12.21
N LEU A 207 -19.48 -4.62 -12.66
CA LEU A 207 -18.95 -3.57 -11.81
C LEU A 207 -19.91 -2.39 -11.72
N LYS A 208 -19.85 -1.65 -10.62
CA LYS A 208 -20.56 -0.40 -10.41
C LYS A 208 -19.60 0.76 -10.57
N ASP A 209 -20.03 1.82 -11.24
CA ASP A 209 -19.27 3.08 -11.28
C ASP A 209 -19.41 3.82 -9.95
N GLN A 210 -18.48 3.54 -9.04
CA GLN A 210 -18.42 4.12 -7.70
C GLN A 210 -17.98 5.61 -7.77
N GLY A 211 -17.16 5.97 -8.76
CA GLY A 211 -16.74 7.34 -8.99
C GLY A 211 -17.93 8.25 -9.31
N ALA A 212 -18.80 7.82 -10.22
CA ALA A 212 -20.02 8.55 -10.57
C ALA A 212 -20.98 8.68 -9.36
N GLU A 213 -21.10 7.66 -8.52
CA GLU A 213 -21.90 7.72 -7.29
C GLU A 213 -21.40 8.83 -6.35
N LEU A 214 -20.09 8.87 -6.10
CA LEU A 214 -19.46 9.86 -5.20
C LEU A 214 -19.49 11.28 -5.78
N VAL A 215 -19.32 11.42 -7.10
CA VAL A 215 -19.22 12.73 -7.76
C VAL A 215 -20.60 13.33 -8.05
N SER A 216 -21.57 12.53 -8.48
CA SER A 216 -22.84 13.03 -9.03
C SER A 216 -24.10 12.60 -8.28
N ALA A 217 -23.96 11.77 -7.23
CA ALA A 217 -25.08 11.14 -6.52
C ALA A 217 -26.06 10.40 -7.46
N SER A 218 -25.60 10.04 -8.66
CA SER A 218 -26.35 9.27 -9.65
C SER A 218 -26.30 7.79 -9.26
N PRO A 219 -27.42 7.05 -9.33
CA PRO A 219 -27.45 5.66 -8.88
C PRO A 219 -26.66 4.72 -9.81
N ASN A 220 -25.88 3.82 -9.19
CA ASN A 220 -25.47 2.46 -9.61
C ASN A 220 -25.64 2.13 -11.11
N VAL A 221 -24.88 2.79 -11.99
CA VAL A 221 -24.74 2.29 -13.37
C VAL A 221 -23.85 1.06 -13.30
N VAL A 222 -24.47 -0.11 -13.48
CA VAL A 222 -23.72 -1.36 -13.63
C VAL A 222 -23.11 -1.36 -15.03
N THR A 223 -21.79 -1.33 -15.07
CA THR A 223 -20.99 -1.35 -16.29
C THR A 223 -20.21 -2.66 -16.34
N SER A 224 -20.14 -3.25 -17.54
CA SER A 224 -19.15 -4.29 -17.82
C SER A 224 -17.86 -3.59 -18.24
N ALA A 225 -16.82 -3.69 -17.40
CA ALA A 225 -15.52 -3.09 -17.68
C ALA A 225 -14.40 -4.13 -17.46
N PRO A 226 -13.35 -4.09 -18.30
CA PRO A 226 -12.18 -4.92 -18.10
C PRO A 226 -11.33 -4.32 -16.97
N VAL A 227 -10.98 -5.13 -15.97
CA VAL A 227 -10.15 -4.73 -14.81
C VAL A 227 -8.88 -5.55 -14.68
N LEU A 228 -8.82 -6.69 -15.37
CA LEU A 228 -7.66 -7.55 -15.50
C LEU A 228 -7.22 -7.59 -16.96
N GLY A 229 -5.91 -7.47 -17.20
CA GLY A 229 -5.31 -7.58 -18.52
C GLY A 229 -4.04 -8.42 -18.48
N LEU A 230 -3.89 -9.32 -19.46
CA LEU A 230 -2.74 -10.21 -19.58
C LEU A 230 -2.27 -10.23 -21.03
N ASN A 231 -0.96 -10.25 -21.21
CA ASN A 231 -0.36 -10.50 -22.52
C ASN A 231 1.02 -11.14 -22.39
N ALA A 232 1.43 -11.92 -23.38
CA ALA A 232 2.80 -12.40 -23.47
C ALA A 232 3.73 -11.28 -23.98
N ILE A 233 4.96 -11.27 -23.47
CA ILE A 233 6.05 -10.43 -23.95
C ILE A 233 7.07 -11.35 -24.61
N THR A 234 7.08 -11.36 -25.94
CA THR A 234 8.09 -12.10 -26.68
C THR A 234 9.42 -11.35 -26.64
N GLY A 235 10.43 -11.97 -26.03
CA GLY A 235 11.76 -11.37 -25.92
C GLY A 235 12.80 -12.06 -26.79
N SER A 236 13.93 -11.37 -27.02
CA SER A 236 15.00 -11.90 -27.87
C SER A 236 15.82 -13.04 -27.23
N GLN A 237 15.89 -13.10 -25.90
CA GLN A 237 16.65 -14.12 -25.15
C GLN A 237 15.78 -14.90 -24.16
N GLY A 238 14.52 -14.53 -24.01
CA GLY A 238 13.57 -15.16 -23.10
C GLY A 238 12.22 -14.47 -23.22
N ASP A 239 11.16 -15.23 -22.98
CA ASP A 239 9.79 -14.72 -22.97
C ASP A 239 9.38 -14.38 -21.54
N GLY A 240 8.48 -13.41 -21.41
CA GLY A 240 7.85 -13.04 -20.16
C GLY A 240 6.38 -12.74 -20.37
N ILE A 241 5.72 -12.22 -19.34
CA ILE A 241 4.34 -11.75 -19.45
C ILE A 241 4.21 -10.34 -18.89
N ILE A 242 3.17 -9.64 -19.32
CA ILE A 242 2.63 -8.50 -18.60
C ILE A 242 1.27 -8.89 -18.03
N ALA A 243 1.06 -8.61 -16.75
CA ALA A 243 -0.21 -8.76 -16.06
C ALA A 243 -0.55 -7.45 -15.34
N VAL A 244 -1.76 -6.95 -15.53
CA VAL A 244 -2.22 -5.70 -14.92
C VAL A 244 -3.59 -5.92 -14.29
N PHE A 245 -3.75 -5.52 -13.03
CA PHE A 245 -5.02 -5.55 -12.32
C PHE A 245 -5.30 -4.22 -11.65
N GLY A 246 -6.56 -3.78 -11.69
CA GLY A 246 -6.96 -2.42 -11.32
C GLY A 246 -7.16 -2.14 -9.84
N ASP A 247 -6.98 -3.13 -8.95
CA ASP A 247 -7.19 -3.00 -7.49
C ASP A 247 -6.07 -3.73 -6.74
N SER A 248 -5.43 -3.07 -5.77
CA SER A 248 -4.38 -3.65 -4.94
C SER A 248 -4.87 -3.98 -3.53
N SER A 249 -5.98 -3.39 -3.07
CA SER A 249 -6.60 -3.61 -1.75
C SER A 249 -6.89 -5.09 -1.49
N CYS A 250 -7.16 -5.84 -2.55
CA CYS A 250 -7.37 -7.28 -2.46
C CYS A 250 -6.12 -8.05 -2.01
N LEU A 251 -4.90 -7.53 -2.21
CA LEU A 251 -3.64 -8.14 -1.79
C LEU A 251 -3.34 -7.96 -0.29
N GLU A 252 -4.11 -7.14 0.42
CA GLU A 252 -3.96 -6.99 1.87
C GLU A 252 -4.44 -8.22 2.63
N THR A 253 -5.45 -8.92 2.08
CA THR A 253 -6.13 -10.03 2.77
C THR A 253 -6.18 -11.30 1.91
N PRO A 254 -5.88 -12.48 2.48
CA PRO A 254 -5.80 -13.73 1.71
C PRO A 254 -7.15 -14.19 1.14
N ASN A 255 -8.26 -13.78 1.75
CA ASN A 255 -9.61 -14.26 1.42
C ASN A 255 -10.26 -13.53 0.23
N SER A 256 -9.57 -12.58 -0.40
CA SER A 256 -10.07 -11.78 -1.52
C SER A 256 -10.04 -12.49 -2.88
N GLY A 257 -9.35 -13.64 -2.96
CA GLY A 257 -9.04 -14.35 -4.19
C GLY A 257 -7.74 -13.90 -4.86
N CYS A 258 -7.21 -12.70 -4.56
CA CYS A 258 -6.05 -12.16 -5.27
C CYS A 258 -4.76 -12.97 -5.15
N PHE A 259 -4.55 -13.68 -4.03
CA PHE A 259 -3.34 -14.50 -3.85
C PHE A 259 -3.29 -15.63 -4.88
N ALA A 260 -4.42 -16.31 -5.09
CA ALA A 260 -4.52 -17.38 -6.08
C ALA A 260 -4.32 -16.86 -7.51
N HIS A 261 -4.76 -15.64 -7.81
CA HIS A 261 -4.56 -15.03 -9.13
C HIS A 261 -3.10 -14.61 -9.34
N LEU A 262 -2.48 -14.01 -8.33
CA LEU A 262 -1.06 -13.68 -8.37
C LEU A 262 -0.20 -14.95 -8.53
N ASP A 263 -0.52 -16.05 -7.84
CA ASP A 263 0.17 -17.32 -8.03
C ASP A 263 0.10 -17.80 -9.49
N GLN A 264 -1.07 -17.66 -10.14
CA GLN A 264 -1.23 -18.03 -11.55
C GLN A 264 -0.49 -17.08 -12.50
N MET A 265 -0.44 -15.78 -12.19
CA MET A 265 0.38 -14.81 -12.94
C MET A 265 1.86 -15.15 -12.80
N LEU A 266 2.34 -15.47 -11.61
CA LEU A 266 3.73 -15.85 -11.36
C LEU A 266 4.10 -17.20 -12.01
N ALA A 267 3.20 -18.18 -12.01
CA ALA A 267 3.38 -19.42 -12.76
C ALA A 267 3.41 -19.17 -14.28
N SER A 268 2.59 -18.24 -14.77
CA SER A 268 2.62 -17.83 -16.17
C SER A 268 3.93 -17.12 -16.52
N ALA A 269 4.44 -16.27 -15.63
CA ALA A 269 5.74 -15.61 -15.74
C ALA A 269 6.90 -16.61 -15.78
N GLU A 270 6.84 -17.71 -15.01
CA GLU A 270 7.83 -18.78 -15.07
C GLU A 270 7.87 -19.46 -16.44
N SER A 271 6.71 -19.66 -17.06
CA SER A 271 6.61 -20.32 -18.37
C SER A 271 6.81 -19.38 -19.58
N GLY A 272 6.77 -18.06 -19.37
CA GLY A 272 6.76 -17.06 -20.43
C GLY A 272 5.48 -17.03 -21.26
N VAL A 273 4.43 -17.76 -20.84
CA VAL A 273 3.15 -17.90 -21.55
C VAL A 273 2.01 -17.75 -20.56
N VAL A 274 0.90 -17.14 -21.00
CA VAL A 274 -0.32 -17.06 -20.18
C VAL A 274 -0.94 -18.45 -20.07
N LEU A 275 -0.96 -19.01 -18.85
CA LEU A 275 -1.39 -20.38 -18.62
C LEU A 275 -2.91 -20.55 -18.80
N PRO A 276 -3.38 -21.72 -19.32
CA PRO A 276 -4.80 -21.98 -19.54
C PRO A 276 -5.69 -21.83 -18.30
N GLY A 277 -5.17 -22.14 -17.11
CA GLY A 277 -5.91 -21.98 -15.85
C GLY A 277 -6.30 -20.52 -15.58
N LEU A 278 -5.47 -19.57 -16.03
CA LEU A 278 -5.74 -18.15 -15.92
C LEU A 278 -6.71 -17.66 -17.01
N LEU A 279 -6.83 -18.40 -18.13
CA LEU A 279 -7.71 -18.03 -19.26
C LEU A 279 -9.20 -18.33 -19.00
N GLU A 280 -9.51 -19.19 -18.03
CA GLU A 280 -10.90 -19.48 -17.69
C GLU A 280 -11.61 -18.20 -17.23
N GLY A 281 -12.75 -17.88 -17.84
CA GLY A 281 -13.50 -16.65 -17.57
C GLY A 281 -12.94 -15.39 -18.23
N LEU A 282 -11.81 -15.46 -18.94
CA LEU A 282 -11.22 -14.33 -19.65
C LEU A 282 -11.56 -14.33 -21.15
N VAL A 283 -11.55 -13.13 -21.74
CA VAL A 283 -11.88 -12.90 -23.15
C VAL A 283 -10.64 -12.38 -23.88
N SER A 284 -10.29 -13.00 -25.00
CA SER A 284 -9.27 -12.42 -25.89
C SER A 284 -9.91 -11.27 -26.67
N SER A 285 -9.42 -10.04 -26.48
CA SER A 285 -9.91 -8.84 -27.13
C SER A 285 -8.83 -7.75 -27.07
N ASP A 286 -8.84 -6.85 -28.04
CA ASP A 286 -8.16 -5.56 -27.95
C ASP A 286 -9.10 -4.49 -27.36
N LEU A 287 -8.49 -3.45 -26.80
CA LEU A 287 -9.20 -2.21 -26.47
C LEU A 287 -8.53 -1.08 -27.24
N PRO A 288 -9.23 -0.45 -28.19
CA PRO A 288 -8.62 0.61 -28.96
C PRO A 288 -8.34 1.82 -28.06
N VAL A 289 -7.21 2.48 -28.30
CA VAL A 289 -6.80 3.73 -27.62
C VAL A 289 -7.73 4.87 -28.08
N HIS A 290 -8.98 4.86 -27.63
CA HIS A 290 -10.00 5.85 -28.05
C HIS A 290 -10.44 6.76 -26.91
N SER A 291 -10.11 6.45 -25.67
CA SER A 291 -10.36 7.34 -24.54
C SER A 291 -9.13 8.19 -24.21
N THR A 292 -9.38 9.39 -23.72
CA THR A 292 -8.35 10.28 -23.20
C THR A 292 -7.75 9.68 -21.94
N LEU A 293 -6.42 9.53 -21.92
CA LEU A 293 -5.70 9.09 -20.72
C LEU A 293 -5.94 10.04 -19.53
N PRO A 294 -5.96 9.51 -18.30
CA PRO A 294 -6.08 10.33 -17.10
C PRO A 294 -4.94 11.33 -17.00
N LYS A 295 -5.25 12.55 -16.54
CA LYS A 295 -4.28 13.63 -16.35
C LYS A 295 -3.89 13.76 -14.89
N ARG A 296 -2.63 14.14 -14.65
CA ARG A 296 -2.06 14.38 -13.32
C ARG A 296 -2.76 15.52 -12.60
N VAL A 297 -2.83 15.43 -11.28
CA VAL A 297 -3.35 16.49 -10.41
C VAL A 297 -2.24 17.52 -10.18
N VAL A 298 -2.37 18.71 -10.78
CA VAL A 298 -1.34 19.76 -10.71
C VAL A 298 -1.51 20.74 -9.54
N LYS A 299 -2.67 20.70 -8.85
CA LYS A 299 -2.98 21.62 -7.74
C LYS A 299 -2.50 21.09 -6.38
N SER A 300 -2.16 19.81 -6.29
CA SER A 300 -1.69 19.19 -5.05
C SER A 300 -0.23 19.55 -4.78
N ASN A 301 0.25 19.21 -3.57
CA ASN A 301 1.65 19.36 -3.18
C ASN A 301 2.50 18.14 -3.55
N PHE A 302 2.02 17.25 -4.42
CA PHE A 302 2.67 15.98 -4.77
C PHE A 302 4.17 16.12 -5.03
N ALA A 303 4.56 17.11 -5.86
CA ALA A 303 5.96 17.35 -6.22
C ALA A 303 6.88 17.74 -5.04
N LYS A 304 6.32 18.24 -3.93
CA LYS A 304 7.07 18.51 -2.70
C LYS A 304 7.60 17.22 -2.08
N TYR A 305 6.82 16.16 -2.16
CA TYR A 305 7.08 14.87 -1.53
C TYR A 305 7.71 13.86 -2.49
N SER A 306 7.49 14.04 -3.79
CA SER A 306 8.04 13.18 -4.82
C SER A 306 9.57 13.16 -4.79
N GLN A 307 10.11 11.95 -4.88
CA GLN A 307 11.52 11.64 -5.06
C GLN A 307 11.97 11.79 -6.53
N VAL A 308 11.01 11.85 -7.46
CA VAL A 308 11.25 11.79 -8.91
C VAL A 308 10.99 13.12 -9.61
N VAL A 309 9.97 13.87 -9.20
CA VAL A 309 9.60 15.15 -9.83
C VAL A 309 9.72 16.33 -8.87
N SER A 310 10.11 17.48 -9.42
CA SER A 310 10.17 18.76 -8.69
C SER A 310 8.96 19.66 -8.96
N GLY A 311 8.13 19.30 -9.93
CA GLY A 311 6.92 20.06 -10.29
C GLY A 311 6.28 19.52 -11.55
N PHE A 312 5.24 20.22 -12.01
CA PHE A 312 4.57 19.97 -13.29
C PHE A 312 4.53 21.24 -14.13
N ASP A 313 4.61 21.09 -15.45
CA ASP A 313 4.44 22.21 -16.37
C ASP A 313 2.95 22.58 -16.57
N LYS A 314 2.67 23.60 -17.40
CA LYS A 314 1.30 24.03 -17.70
C LYS A 314 0.45 22.98 -18.41
N ALA A 315 1.08 22.01 -19.06
CA ALA A 315 0.43 20.89 -19.73
C ALA A 315 0.32 19.65 -18.84
N SER A 316 0.65 19.78 -17.54
CA SER A 316 0.67 18.67 -16.57
C SER A 316 1.74 17.61 -16.86
N ASN A 317 2.80 17.96 -17.58
CA ASN A 317 3.95 17.08 -17.76
C ASN A 317 4.89 17.15 -16.55
N PRO A 318 5.49 16.02 -16.14
CA PRO A 318 6.43 15.98 -15.03
C PRO A 318 7.73 16.75 -15.33
N LEU A 319 8.16 17.58 -14.38
CA LEU A 319 9.49 18.17 -14.35
C LEU A 319 10.36 17.31 -13.44
N PHE A 320 11.27 16.54 -14.03
CA PHE A 320 12.08 15.57 -13.30
C PHE A 320 13.18 16.23 -12.45
N ARG A 321 13.43 15.63 -11.28
CA ARG A 321 14.63 15.88 -10.47
C ARG A 321 15.86 15.24 -11.12
N GLU A 322 17.04 15.60 -10.62
CA GLU A 322 18.25 14.87 -10.97
C GLU A 322 18.17 13.43 -10.44
N ILE A 323 18.63 12.47 -11.24
CA ILE A 323 18.71 11.06 -10.84
C ILE A 323 19.60 10.99 -9.58
N PRO A 324 19.13 10.39 -8.48
CA PRO A 324 19.89 10.37 -7.25
C PRO A 324 21.16 9.53 -7.41
N LYS A 325 22.23 9.96 -6.73
CA LYS A 325 23.49 9.21 -6.71
C LYS A 325 23.31 7.93 -5.90
N CYS A 326 23.66 6.81 -6.51
CA CYS A 326 23.44 5.50 -5.92
C CYS A 326 24.43 5.23 -4.79
N ARG A 327 23.96 4.64 -3.69
CA ARG A 327 24.80 4.40 -2.52
C ARG A 327 25.78 3.27 -2.84
N PRO A 328 27.10 3.50 -2.82
CA PRO A 328 28.04 2.44 -3.06
C PRO A 328 28.03 1.49 -1.87
N TRP A 329 27.56 0.26 -2.09
CA TRP A 329 27.74 -0.80 -1.11
C TRP A 329 29.22 -1.16 -1.08
N LYS A 330 29.89 -0.95 0.07
CA LYS A 330 31.24 -1.49 0.26
C LYS A 330 31.15 -2.99 0.12
N LYS A 331 31.69 -3.54 -0.98
CA LYS A 331 31.81 -4.98 -1.15
C LYS A 331 32.47 -5.53 0.10
N SER A 332 31.76 -6.42 0.80
CA SER A 332 32.40 -7.25 1.83
C SER A 332 33.64 -7.88 1.19
N PRO A 333 34.79 -7.93 1.90
CA PRO A 333 35.93 -8.65 1.37
C PRO A 333 35.48 -10.05 0.94
N THR A 334 35.90 -10.45 -0.27
CA THR A 334 35.56 -11.72 -0.93
C THR A 334 36.08 -12.96 -0.21
N THR A 335 36.63 -12.78 0.99
CA THR A 335 36.86 -13.88 1.92
C THR A 335 35.54 -14.59 2.15
N LEU A 336 35.43 -15.81 1.60
CA LEU A 336 34.45 -16.81 2.03
C LEU A 336 34.39 -16.75 3.56
N ILE A 337 33.22 -16.39 4.09
CA ILE A 337 32.91 -16.64 5.49
C ILE A 337 32.96 -18.14 5.63
N LYS A 338 34.13 -18.67 5.98
CA LYS A 338 34.29 -20.10 6.25
C LYS A 338 33.34 -20.41 7.41
N ASN A 339 32.61 -21.50 7.29
CA ASN A 339 31.85 -22.08 8.40
C ASN A 339 32.84 -22.66 9.43
N VAL A 340 33.61 -21.79 10.09
CA VAL A 340 34.50 -22.18 11.17
C VAL A 340 33.68 -22.08 12.45
N THR A 341 32.86 -23.11 12.71
CA THR A 341 32.77 -23.53 14.10
C THR A 341 34.19 -23.92 14.49
N PHE A 342 34.86 -23.07 15.25
CA PHE A 342 36.16 -23.42 15.83
C PHE A 342 36.02 -24.80 16.49
N PRO A 343 36.94 -25.74 16.23
CA PRO A 343 36.97 -27.01 16.95
C PRO A 343 37.00 -26.70 18.46
N ALA A 344 36.17 -27.39 19.24
CA ALA A 344 36.08 -27.21 20.71
C ALA A 344 37.40 -27.57 21.43
N ASP A 345 38.36 -28.08 20.68
CA ASP A 345 39.64 -28.67 21.07
C ASP A 345 40.82 -27.68 20.98
N MET A 346 40.59 -26.41 20.62
CA MET A 346 41.66 -25.40 20.56
C MET A 346 41.83 -24.54 21.82
N PHE A 347 41.43 -25.04 23.00
CA PHE A 347 41.83 -24.49 24.30
C PHE A 347 41.95 -25.61 25.36
N PRO A 348 43.15 -26.11 25.67
CA PRO A 348 43.36 -26.95 26.84
C PRO A 348 43.62 -26.05 28.05
N GLU A 349 42.67 -25.18 28.42
CA GLU A 349 42.64 -24.54 29.73
C GLU A 349 41.33 -23.76 29.89
N ARG A 350 40.38 -24.37 30.60
CA ARG A 350 39.27 -23.61 31.19
C ARG A 350 39.86 -22.74 32.29
N HIS A 351 40.14 -21.48 31.97
CA HIS A 351 39.96 -20.43 32.95
C HIS A 351 38.65 -19.73 32.64
N SER A 352 37.73 -19.82 33.59
CA SER A 352 36.53 -18.98 33.65
C SER A 352 36.96 -17.52 33.53
N LEU A 353 36.74 -16.94 32.36
CA LEU A 353 36.82 -15.50 32.19
C LEU A 353 35.54 -14.94 32.82
N ASP A 354 35.69 -14.46 34.04
CA ASP A 354 34.72 -13.60 34.70
C ASP A 354 34.38 -12.41 33.80
N VAL A 355 33.13 -11.95 33.92
CA VAL A 355 32.42 -10.92 33.14
C VAL A 355 33.12 -9.54 33.10
N ILE A 356 34.33 -9.41 33.66
CA ILE A 356 34.99 -8.13 33.93
C ILE A 356 35.89 -7.65 32.77
N GLU A 357 36.29 -8.52 31.83
CA GLU A 357 37.28 -8.11 30.81
C GLU A 357 36.69 -7.55 29.50
N ILE A 358 35.36 -7.63 29.31
CA ILE A 358 34.67 -7.03 28.15
C ILE A 358 34.49 -5.50 28.33
N GLU A 359 34.34 -5.00 29.56
CA GLU A 359 34.23 -3.56 29.82
C GLU A 359 35.53 -2.79 29.53
N ARG A 360 36.68 -3.44 29.64
CA ARG A 360 37.99 -2.78 29.48
C ARG A 360 38.41 -2.58 28.02
N ILE A 361 37.87 -3.36 27.08
CA ILE A 361 38.20 -3.28 25.64
C ILE A 361 37.16 -2.44 24.87
N LEU A 362 35.91 -2.36 25.35
CA LEU A 362 34.81 -1.66 24.67
C LEU A 362 34.46 -0.26 25.24
N GLY A 363 34.94 0.13 26.41
CA GLY A 363 34.92 1.54 26.87
C GLY A 363 36.25 2.24 26.54
N PRO A 364 36.31 3.49 26.01
CA PRO A 364 35.34 4.59 26.01
C PRO A 364 34.94 5.08 24.59
N ARG A 365 35.28 4.34 23.53
CA ARG A 365 35.05 4.79 22.13
C ARG A 365 33.61 4.65 21.64
N LEU A 366 32.84 3.70 22.18
CA LEU A 366 31.45 3.52 21.74
C LEU A 366 30.50 4.58 22.32
N LEU A 367 30.79 5.08 23.53
CA LEU A 367 30.01 6.12 24.20
C LEU A 367 30.23 7.50 23.57
N SER A 368 31.47 7.85 23.18
CA SER A 368 31.74 9.12 22.50
C SER A 368 31.09 9.22 21.11
N ASP A 369 30.99 8.10 20.40
CA ASP A 369 30.37 8.05 19.07
C ASP A 369 28.84 8.09 19.15
N PHE A 370 28.25 7.58 20.24
CA PHE A 370 26.80 7.65 20.49
C PHE A 370 26.34 9.04 20.93
N ASP A 371 27.07 9.69 21.85
CA ASP A 371 26.73 11.04 22.32
C ASP A 371 26.88 12.10 21.19
N SER A 372 27.90 11.94 20.33
CA SER A 372 28.09 12.74 19.10
C SER A 372 26.93 12.60 18.08
N LEU A 373 26.24 11.46 18.07
CA LEU A 373 25.11 11.17 17.19
C LEU A 373 23.78 11.64 17.77
N LEU A 374 23.65 11.69 19.10
CA LEU A 374 22.48 12.22 19.79
C LEU A 374 22.47 13.77 19.81
N ASP A 375 23.61 14.41 20.06
CA ASP A 375 23.70 15.89 20.08
C ASP A 375 23.45 16.53 18.71
N LYS A 376 23.77 15.83 17.60
CA LYS A 376 23.53 16.34 16.24
C LYS A 376 22.07 16.26 15.80
N ASN A 377 21.25 15.46 16.48
CA ASN A 377 19.83 15.31 16.17
C ASN A 377 18.91 15.98 17.20
N ALA A 378 19.45 16.52 18.30
CA ALA A 378 18.69 17.21 19.34
C ALA A 378 18.43 18.70 19.07
N ALA A 379 19.08 19.30 18.07
CA ALA A 379 18.85 20.69 17.67
C ALA A 379 17.62 20.81 16.74
N GLY A 380 16.42 20.57 17.28
CA GLY A 380 15.18 20.79 16.53
C GLY A 380 13.90 20.19 17.10
N LEU A 381 13.96 19.45 18.21
CA LEU A 381 12.77 18.86 18.83
C LEU A 381 12.22 19.79 19.92
N PRO A 382 10.93 20.20 19.87
CA PRO A 382 10.31 20.91 20.99
C PRO A 382 10.18 19.98 22.20
N GLN A 383 10.37 20.57 23.39
CA GLN A 383 10.35 19.95 24.71
C GLN A 383 9.19 18.98 24.96
N GLU A 384 9.51 17.93 25.72
CA GLU A 384 8.61 16.95 26.34
C GLU A 384 7.30 17.56 26.85
N TYR A 385 6.19 17.00 26.39
CA TYR A 385 4.92 17.09 27.09
C TYR A 385 4.91 16.04 28.19
N ASP A 386 4.80 16.52 29.42
CA ASP A 386 4.59 15.75 30.64
C ASP A 386 3.22 15.05 30.54
N VAL A 387 3.22 13.72 30.40
CA VAL A 387 1.99 12.92 30.37
C VAL A 387 1.56 12.66 31.81
N GLY A 388 0.88 13.66 32.38
CA GLY A 388 0.11 13.50 33.61
C GLY A 388 -1.00 12.47 33.39
N VAL A 389 -0.95 11.38 34.15
CA VAL A 389 -2.06 10.43 34.25
C VAL A 389 -3.12 11.08 35.13
N ASP A 390 -4.03 11.83 34.51
CA ASP A 390 -5.23 12.30 35.18
C ASP A 390 -6.26 11.16 35.25
N GLU A 391 -6.57 10.74 36.48
CA GLU A 391 -7.74 9.92 36.78
C GLU A 391 -9.00 10.64 36.27
N PHE A 392 -9.73 9.96 35.39
CA PHE A 392 -10.94 10.49 34.75
C PHE A 392 -12.10 10.53 35.77
N GLU A 393 -12.15 11.56 36.60
CA GLU A 393 -13.33 11.86 37.42
C GLU A 393 -14.45 12.40 36.51
N ILE A 394 -15.52 11.61 36.38
CA ILE A 394 -16.75 12.04 35.71
C ILE A 394 -17.37 13.16 36.57
N PRO A 395 -17.55 14.39 36.05
CA PRO A 395 -18.09 15.48 36.85
C PRO A 395 -19.52 15.14 37.28
N THR A 396 -19.77 15.16 38.59
CA THR A 396 -21.08 14.93 39.22
C THR A 396 -22.21 15.74 38.56
N ALA A 397 -21.89 16.89 37.95
CA ALA A 397 -22.81 17.71 37.16
C ALA A 397 -23.46 16.99 35.96
N PHE A 398 -22.74 16.10 35.26
CA PHE A 398 -23.29 15.36 34.11
C PHE A 398 -24.36 14.36 34.53
N TYR A 399 -24.17 13.73 35.70
CA TYR A 399 -25.12 12.81 36.28
C TYR A 399 -26.41 13.53 36.68
N TYR A 400 -26.30 14.71 37.31
CA TYR A 400 -27.47 15.52 37.67
C TYR A 400 -28.22 16.05 36.43
N CYS A 401 -27.51 16.50 35.39
CA CYS A 401 -28.14 16.96 34.14
C CYS A 401 -28.90 15.85 33.42
N PHE A 402 -28.35 14.62 33.38
CA PHE A 402 -29.02 13.47 32.79
C PHE A 402 -30.30 13.11 33.55
N TRP A 403 -30.27 13.09 34.89
CA TRP A 403 -31.46 12.79 35.69
C TRP A 403 -32.51 13.90 35.66
N VAL A 404 -32.12 15.17 35.59
CA VAL A 404 -33.05 16.29 35.39
C VAL A 404 -33.74 16.16 34.02
N PHE A 405 -33.02 15.78 32.96
CA PHE A 405 -33.59 15.55 31.64
C PHE A 405 -34.59 14.39 31.62
N VAL A 406 -34.30 13.29 32.32
CA VAL A 406 -35.21 12.15 32.48
C VAL A 406 -36.49 12.55 33.25
N VAL A 407 -36.36 13.38 34.29
CA VAL A 407 -37.53 13.88 35.06
C VAL A 407 -38.40 14.81 34.20
N ILE A 408 -37.80 15.66 33.36
CA ILE A 408 -38.54 16.54 32.45
C ILE A 408 -39.31 15.74 31.39
N ILE A 409 -38.71 14.69 30.81
CA ILE A 409 -39.40 13.78 29.89
C ILE A 409 -40.57 13.06 30.57
N MET A 410 -40.40 12.64 31.82
CA MET A 410 -41.46 11.96 32.59
C MET A 410 -42.61 12.91 32.97
N LEU A 411 -42.30 14.17 33.31
CA LEU A 411 -43.30 15.20 33.62
C LEU A 411 -44.08 15.64 32.37
N THR A 412 -43.40 15.76 31.23
CA THR A 412 -44.05 16.09 29.95
C THR A 412 -44.88 14.93 29.40
N GLY A 413 -44.44 13.68 29.60
CA GLY A 413 -45.21 12.48 29.26
C GLY A 413 -46.42 12.21 30.18
N ALA A 414 -46.39 12.69 31.42
CA ALA A 414 -47.51 12.55 32.36
C ALA A 414 -48.68 13.51 32.07
N PHE A 415 -48.43 14.63 31.39
CA PHE A 415 -49.47 15.61 31.02
C PHE A 415 -50.36 15.16 29.84
N THR A 416 -50.00 14.09 29.14
CA THR A 416 -50.75 13.57 27.97
C THR A 416 -51.54 12.29 28.27
N ALA A 417 -51.55 11.79 29.52
CA ALA A 417 -52.23 10.54 29.89
C ALA A 417 -53.19 10.68 31.09
N ARG A 418 -54.33 9.97 31.03
CA ARG A 418 -55.49 10.04 31.95
C ARG A 418 -55.15 9.96 33.46
N PRO A 419 -55.89 10.67 34.34
CA PRO A 419 -55.42 11.10 35.66
C PRO A 419 -55.31 10.03 36.76
N ARG A 420 -55.68 8.76 36.53
CA ARG A 420 -55.65 7.72 37.58
C ARG A 420 -54.45 6.78 37.53
N PHE A 421 -53.72 6.71 36.41
CA PHE A 421 -52.54 5.83 36.31
C PHE A 421 -51.24 6.55 36.73
N ALA A 422 -51.17 7.87 36.55
CA ALA A 422 -50.00 8.68 36.88
C ALA A 422 -49.66 8.73 38.38
N GLN A 423 -50.67 8.73 39.28
CA GLN A 423 -50.43 8.84 40.72
C GLN A 423 -49.75 7.61 41.35
N VAL A 424 -49.97 6.41 40.80
CA VAL A 424 -49.42 5.16 41.35
C VAL A 424 -47.98 4.92 40.90
N VAL A 425 -47.63 5.34 39.68
CA VAL A 425 -46.27 5.19 39.13
C VAL A 425 -45.35 6.22 39.80
N VAL A 426 -45.76 7.49 39.90
CA VAL A 426 -44.93 8.54 40.49
C VAL A 426 -44.60 8.25 41.97
N THR A 427 -45.55 7.72 42.76
CA THR A 427 -45.32 7.42 44.18
C THR A 427 -44.42 6.21 44.42
N LYS A 428 -44.42 5.20 43.54
CA LYS A 428 -43.51 4.05 43.64
C LYS A 428 -42.08 4.42 43.24
N THR A 429 -41.90 5.24 42.21
CA THR A 429 -40.58 5.63 41.72
C THR A 429 -39.92 6.64 42.65
N LEU A 430 -40.68 7.58 43.25
CA LEU A 430 -40.13 8.52 44.25
C LEU A 430 -39.59 7.80 45.48
N ARG A 431 -40.25 6.71 45.94
CA ARG A 431 -39.75 5.88 47.05
C ARG A 431 -38.49 5.11 46.71
N ALA A 432 -38.28 4.73 45.44
CA ALA A 432 -37.07 4.05 45.01
C ALA A 432 -35.87 5.02 44.96
N VAL A 433 -36.10 6.26 44.49
CA VAL A 433 -35.08 7.32 44.45
C VAL A 433 -34.70 7.78 45.87
N LEU A 434 -35.68 7.97 46.77
CA LEU A 434 -35.42 8.29 48.18
C LEU A 434 -34.68 7.17 48.94
N LYS A 435 -34.85 5.90 48.54
CA LYS A 435 -34.08 4.78 49.11
C LYS A 435 -32.64 4.72 48.62
N MET A 436 -32.33 5.24 47.43
CA MET A 436 -30.94 5.35 46.95
C MET A 436 -30.19 6.51 47.61
N PHE A 437 -30.85 7.65 47.85
CA PHE A 437 -30.21 8.79 48.51
C PHE A 437 -29.85 8.57 49.99
N ASN A 438 -30.49 7.62 50.67
CA ASN A 438 -30.18 7.26 52.07
C ASN A 438 -29.05 6.22 52.21
N ARG A 439 -28.33 5.89 51.13
CA ARG A 439 -27.26 4.88 51.11
C ARG A 439 -25.93 5.39 50.54
N VAL A 440 -25.77 6.71 50.46
CA VAL A 440 -24.50 7.37 50.15
C VAL A 440 -23.97 8.04 51.41
#